data_AF-A0A8T2XT11-F1
#
_entry.id   AF-A0A8T2XT11-F1
#
_cell.length_a   1.000
_cell.length_b   1.000
_cell.length_c   1.000
_cell.angle_alpha   90.00
_cell.angle_beta   90.00
_cell.angle_gamma   90.00
#
_symmetry.space_group_name_H-M   'P 1'
#
loop_
_entity.id
_entity.type
_entity.pdbx_description
1 polymer ?
#
loop_
_entity_poly.entity_id
_entity_poly.type
_entity_poly.pdbx_seq_one_letter_code
_entity_poly.pdbx_strand_id
1 'polypeptide(L)'
;MVVKEEERLELFLKTGLDERTARHTIANNKVTNNLTAVIHEAGVTEGCNRTIGNLLYTVRLDNLKCTSCTMDTASESFELKGFEDACGVGVEVSEEDIERTVNEVFEQNKGSILELRYRTNVGDLFRHVRKRLPWADPKIVKKLIDAKLCELLGGRTAADNEKPSKQKKEKPAKVEDKKVADDNPVQPPEKLNPFLIFPNPEENFKVHTEIFFSDRPVLQCCNTKEVLDKHLKRTSRKVYTHSPPEPNGYLHIDHAKAMFVSFGLAREQGGCCYLR
;
A
#
# COMPACT_ATOMS: atom_id res chain seq x y z
N MET A 1 11.27 32.50 -24.59
CA MET A 1 10.16 31.70 -24.05
C MET A 1 10.69 30.50 -23.28
N VAL A 2 11.50 29.63 -23.91
CA VAL A 2 12.15 28.43 -23.32
C VAL A 2 12.60 28.58 -21.85
N VAL A 3 13.38 29.61 -21.51
CA VAL A 3 13.89 29.82 -20.14
C VAL A 3 12.77 29.82 -19.07
N LYS A 4 11.61 30.44 -19.37
CA LYS A 4 10.45 30.47 -18.45
C LYS A 4 9.71 29.14 -18.35
N GLU A 5 9.88 28.24 -19.31
CA GLU A 5 9.31 26.89 -19.29
C GLU A 5 10.20 25.95 -18.48
N GLU A 6 11.53 26.10 -18.58
CA GLU A 6 12.52 25.37 -17.78
C GLU A 6 12.43 25.74 -16.28
N GLU A 7 12.35 27.03 -15.94
CA GLU A 7 12.11 27.50 -14.56
C GLU A 7 10.83 26.90 -13.95
N ARG A 8 9.74 26.84 -14.73
CA ARG A 8 8.46 26.24 -14.31
C ARG A 8 8.54 24.73 -14.17
N LEU A 9 9.32 24.06 -15.02
CA LEU A 9 9.57 22.62 -14.92
C LEU A 9 10.35 22.30 -13.64
N GLU A 10 11.40 23.05 -13.35
CA GLU A 10 12.18 22.91 -12.13
C GLU A 10 11.32 23.13 -10.87
N LEU A 11 10.49 24.18 -10.86
CA LEU A 11 9.53 24.45 -9.78
C LEU A 11 8.58 23.27 -9.54
N PHE A 12 7.99 22.71 -10.61
CA PHE A 12 7.08 21.57 -10.47
C PHE A 12 7.82 20.30 -10.00
N LEU A 13 9.03 20.05 -10.49
CA LEU A 13 9.86 18.92 -10.02
C LEU A 13 10.23 19.07 -8.54
N LYS A 14 10.53 20.28 -8.04
CA LYS A 14 10.77 20.56 -6.62
C LYS A 14 9.57 20.26 -5.72
N THR A 15 8.35 20.35 -6.24
CA THR A 15 7.14 19.90 -5.50
C THR A 15 6.94 18.37 -5.47
N GLY A 16 7.88 17.59 -6.02
CA GLY A 16 7.81 16.12 -6.05
C GLY A 16 6.87 15.56 -7.11
N LEU A 17 6.42 16.38 -8.07
CA LEU A 17 5.64 15.93 -9.22
C LEU A 17 6.49 15.05 -10.15
N ASP A 18 5.85 14.04 -10.71
CA ASP A 18 6.47 13.18 -11.71
C ASP A 18 6.82 13.97 -12.98
N GLU A 19 8.02 13.76 -13.53
CA GLU A 19 8.53 14.53 -14.66
C GLU A 19 7.61 14.49 -15.89
N ARG A 20 7.00 13.33 -16.18
CA ARG A 20 6.05 13.19 -17.28
C ARG A 20 4.81 14.07 -17.06
N THR A 21 4.40 14.19 -15.82
CA THR A 21 3.22 14.94 -15.37
C THR A 21 3.49 16.45 -15.32
N ALA A 22 4.72 16.85 -14.94
CA ALA A 22 5.19 18.23 -14.99
C ALA A 22 5.31 18.73 -16.44
N ARG A 23 5.95 17.96 -17.33
CA ARG A 23 6.04 18.28 -18.77
C ARG A 23 4.66 18.39 -19.43
N HIS A 24 3.73 17.47 -19.15
CA HIS A 24 2.35 17.55 -19.65
C HIS A 24 1.59 18.78 -19.10
N THR A 25 1.90 19.22 -17.88
CA THR A 25 1.29 20.42 -17.30
C THR A 25 1.67 21.68 -18.07
N ILE A 26 2.97 21.84 -18.37
CA ILE A 26 3.52 23.02 -19.05
C ILE A 26 2.88 23.24 -20.43
N ALA A 27 2.52 22.16 -21.12
CA ALA A 27 1.78 22.23 -22.38
C ALA A 27 0.40 22.92 -22.27
N ASN A 28 -0.16 23.07 -21.06
CA ASN A 28 -1.40 23.80 -20.81
C ASN A 28 -1.14 25.07 -19.98
N ASN A 29 -1.08 26.22 -20.65
CA ASN A 29 -0.82 27.52 -20.05
C ASN A 29 -1.78 27.91 -18.91
N LYS A 30 -3.07 27.55 -18.98
CA LYS A 30 -4.05 27.86 -17.92
C LYS A 30 -3.71 27.09 -16.63
N VAL A 31 -3.55 25.77 -16.77
CA VAL A 31 -3.25 24.87 -15.65
C VAL A 31 -1.87 25.17 -15.05
N THR A 32 -0.90 25.54 -15.88
CA THR A 32 0.43 25.98 -15.46
C THR A 32 0.36 27.23 -14.60
N ASN A 33 -0.31 28.29 -15.08
CA ASN A 33 -0.41 29.55 -14.33
C ASN A 33 -1.16 29.36 -13.00
N ASN A 34 -2.26 28.58 -12.99
CA ASN A 34 -2.98 28.25 -11.77
C ASN A 34 -2.10 27.50 -10.76
N LEU A 35 -1.35 26.48 -11.19
CA LEU A 35 -0.46 25.72 -10.30
C LEU A 35 0.68 26.58 -9.76
N THR A 36 1.28 27.43 -10.59
CA THR A 36 2.33 28.36 -10.13
C THR A 36 1.79 29.34 -9.08
N ALA A 37 0.56 29.86 -9.24
CA ALA A 37 -0.08 30.69 -8.22
C ALA A 37 -0.30 29.93 -6.90
N VAL A 38 -0.90 28.74 -6.97
CA VAL A 38 -1.15 27.87 -5.80
C VAL A 38 0.15 27.49 -5.07
N ILE A 39 1.24 27.21 -5.78
CA ILE A 39 2.55 26.90 -5.19
C ILE A 39 3.13 28.12 -4.44
N HIS A 40 2.98 29.31 -5.01
CA HIS A 40 3.49 30.55 -4.42
C HIS A 40 2.64 31.03 -3.23
N GLU A 41 1.32 30.81 -3.27
CA GLU A 41 0.40 31.08 -2.16
C GLU A 41 0.61 30.11 -1.00
N ALA A 42 0.88 28.83 -1.28
CA ALA A 42 1.26 27.84 -0.28
C ALA A 42 2.69 28.01 0.27
N GLY A 43 3.51 28.90 -0.30
CA GLY A 43 4.88 29.19 0.16
C GLY A 43 5.89 28.05 -0.05
N VAL A 44 5.59 27.07 -0.91
CA VAL A 44 6.41 25.84 -1.08
C VAL A 44 7.38 25.89 -2.28
N THR A 45 7.90 27.07 -2.62
CA THR A 45 8.79 27.29 -3.78
C THR A 45 10.13 26.55 -3.66
N GLU A 46 10.64 26.39 -2.43
CA GLU A 46 11.90 25.68 -2.14
C GLU A 46 11.76 24.14 -2.21
N GLY A 47 10.53 23.65 -2.37
CA GLY A 47 10.21 22.24 -2.54
C GLY A 47 9.30 21.67 -1.46
N CYS A 48 8.63 20.56 -1.75
CA CYS A 48 7.74 19.89 -0.81
C CYS A 48 7.66 18.38 -1.04
N ASN A 49 7.10 17.66 -0.07
CA ASN A 49 6.89 16.22 -0.18
C ASN A 49 5.88 15.91 -1.30
N ARG A 50 6.12 14.84 -2.07
CA ARG A 50 5.28 14.35 -3.18
C ARG A 50 3.79 14.26 -2.84
N THR A 51 3.42 13.94 -1.60
CA THR A 51 2.01 13.96 -1.16
C THR A 51 1.39 15.36 -1.22
N ILE A 52 2.12 16.38 -0.76
CA ILE A 52 1.70 17.78 -0.78
C ILE A 52 1.67 18.29 -2.22
N GLY A 53 2.69 17.99 -3.03
CA GLY A 53 2.71 18.33 -4.46
C GLY A 53 1.53 17.76 -5.24
N ASN A 54 1.17 16.49 -4.99
CA ASN A 54 -0.02 15.86 -5.60
C ASN A 54 -1.34 16.51 -5.12
N LEU A 55 -1.41 16.99 -3.88
CA LEU A 55 -2.58 17.70 -3.36
C LEU A 55 -2.73 19.07 -4.06
N LEU A 56 -1.67 19.87 -4.12
CA LEU A 56 -1.65 21.16 -4.84
C LEU A 56 -1.95 20.98 -6.34
N TYR A 57 -1.43 19.90 -6.94
CA TYR A 57 -1.74 19.50 -8.31
C TYR A 57 -3.21 19.12 -8.53
N THR A 58 -3.90 18.66 -7.50
CA THR A 58 -5.35 18.39 -7.54
C THR A 58 -6.13 19.70 -7.41
N VAL A 59 -5.76 20.55 -6.44
CA VAL A 59 -6.40 21.86 -6.18
C VAL A 59 -6.38 22.77 -7.42
N ARG A 60 -5.30 22.80 -8.20
CA ARG A 60 -5.20 23.67 -9.41
C ARG A 60 -6.29 23.44 -10.48
N LEU A 61 -6.92 22.26 -10.50
CA LEU A 61 -7.79 21.81 -11.60
C LEU A 61 -9.25 22.24 -11.40
N ASP A 62 -9.66 22.46 -10.16
CA ASP A 62 -11.02 22.85 -9.79
C ASP A 62 -10.99 24.13 -8.96
N ASN A 63 -11.86 25.11 -9.31
CA ASN A 63 -12.31 26.09 -8.33
C ASN A 63 -13.03 25.30 -7.22
N LEU A 64 -12.35 25.12 -6.07
CA LEU A 64 -12.66 24.21 -4.96
C LEU A 64 -13.91 23.32 -5.13
N LYS A 65 -13.77 22.24 -5.92
CA LYS A 65 -14.59 21.04 -5.75
C LYS A 65 -13.83 20.02 -4.93
N CYS A 66 -13.61 20.36 -3.66
CA CYS A 66 -13.32 19.32 -2.68
C CYS A 66 -14.46 18.29 -2.74
N THR A 67 -14.16 17.02 -3.00
CA THR A 67 -15.20 16.02 -3.35
C THR A 67 -16.23 15.75 -2.25
N SER A 68 -16.00 16.25 -1.04
CA SER A 68 -16.95 16.29 0.08
C SER A 68 -17.75 17.59 0.18
N CYS A 69 -17.18 18.74 -0.22
CA CYS A 69 -17.78 20.06 -0.07
C CYS A 69 -18.27 20.61 -1.41
N THR A 70 -19.48 20.21 -1.80
CA THR A 70 -20.32 20.99 -2.72
C THR A 70 -20.94 22.17 -1.96
N MET A 71 -20.13 23.15 -1.60
CA MET A 71 -20.65 24.44 -1.12
C MET A 71 -20.75 25.41 -2.30
N ASP A 72 -21.97 25.61 -2.81
CA ASP A 72 -22.32 26.71 -3.73
C ASP A 72 -22.31 28.09 -3.01
N THR A 73 -21.54 28.25 -1.94
CA THR A 73 -21.48 29.47 -1.11
C THR A 73 -20.54 30.50 -1.73
N ALA A 74 -20.95 31.04 -2.88
CA ALA A 74 -20.46 32.32 -3.39
C ALA A 74 -21.06 33.48 -2.56
N SER A 75 -20.85 33.44 -1.25
CA SER A 75 -21.34 34.43 -0.27
C SER A 75 -20.17 35.05 0.47
N GLU A 76 -20.22 36.37 0.69
CA GLU A 76 -19.09 37.20 1.15
C GLU A 76 -18.59 36.89 2.58
N SER A 77 -19.24 36.00 3.31
CA SER A 77 -18.84 35.51 4.63
C SER A 77 -18.47 34.01 4.59
N PHE A 78 -17.17 33.71 4.61
CA PHE A 78 -16.65 32.35 4.75
C PHE A 78 -16.60 31.93 6.22
N GLU A 79 -17.40 30.93 6.62
CA GLU A 79 -17.40 30.41 7.97
C GLU A 79 -16.42 29.24 8.12
N LEU A 80 -15.23 29.53 8.66
CA LEU A 80 -14.12 28.58 8.81
C LEU A 80 -14.56 27.27 9.49
N LYS A 81 -15.31 27.34 10.59
CA LYS A 81 -15.70 26.16 11.37
C LYS A 81 -16.64 25.22 10.60
N GLY A 82 -17.67 25.77 9.97
CA GLY A 82 -18.59 24.98 9.15
C GLY A 82 -17.89 24.32 7.95
N PHE A 83 -16.85 24.96 7.41
CA PHE A 83 -15.98 24.38 6.40
C PHE A 83 -15.06 23.27 6.95
N GLU A 84 -14.44 23.48 8.12
CA GLU A 84 -13.58 22.49 8.80
C GLU A 84 -14.37 21.22 9.14
N ASP A 85 -15.56 21.37 9.75
CA ASP A 85 -16.47 20.28 10.09
C ASP A 85 -16.93 19.50 8.84
N ALA A 86 -17.31 20.22 7.77
CA ALA A 86 -17.74 19.62 6.50
C ALA A 86 -16.59 18.95 5.72
N CYS A 87 -15.36 19.39 5.92
CA CYS A 87 -14.14 18.78 5.37
C CYS A 87 -13.55 17.67 6.26
N GLY A 88 -14.10 17.43 7.46
CA GLY A 88 -13.56 16.45 8.40
C GLY A 88 -12.17 16.82 8.94
N VAL A 89 -11.84 18.11 9.01
CA VAL A 89 -10.54 18.58 9.52
C VAL A 89 -10.42 18.22 11.00
N GLY A 90 -9.37 17.48 11.36
CA GLY A 90 -9.18 16.94 12.72
C GLY A 90 -9.90 15.60 13.00
N VAL A 91 -10.58 15.01 12.01
CA VAL A 91 -11.15 13.65 12.15
C VAL A 91 -10.07 12.60 11.85
N GLU A 92 -9.40 12.13 12.90
CA GLU A 92 -8.49 10.98 12.81
C GLU A 92 -9.29 9.66 12.88
N VAL A 93 -9.22 8.85 11.82
CA VAL A 93 -9.85 7.53 11.77
C VAL A 93 -8.78 6.47 12.07
N SER A 94 -8.93 5.74 13.17
CA SER A 94 -7.96 4.70 13.55
C SER A 94 -8.02 3.47 12.62
N GLU A 95 -6.91 2.73 12.48
CA GLU A 95 -6.90 1.48 11.73
C GLU A 95 -7.86 0.43 12.33
N GLU A 96 -8.05 0.44 13.65
CA GLU A 96 -8.96 -0.44 14.38
C GLU A 96 -10.43 -0.17 14.05
N ASP A 97 -10.83 1.10 13.92
CA ASP A 97 -12.18 1.49 13.50
C ASP A 97 -12.46 1.10 12.05
N ILE A 98 -11.43 1.20 11.19
CA ILE A 98 -11.52 0.72 9.80
C ILE A 98 -11.67 -0.80 9.79
N GLU A 99 -10.85 -1.56 10.51
CA GLU A 99 -10.95 -3.02 10.54
C GLU A 99 -12.31 -3.48 11.09
N ARG A 100 -12.80 -2.88 12.19
CA ARG A 100 -14.13 -3.16 12.75
C ARG A 100 -15.23 -2.93 11.70
N THR A 101 -15.18 -1.79 11.02
CA THR A 101 -16.15 -1.43 9.97
C THR A 101 -16.08 -2.37 8.76
N VAL A 102 -14.88 -2.78 8.35
CA VAL A 102 -14.68 -3.76 7.29
C VAL A 102 -15.27 -5.12 7.70
N ASN A 103 -14.97 -5.61 8.91
CA ASN A 103 -15.51 -6.88 9.42
C ASN A 103 -17.06 -6.87 9.44
N GLU A 104 -17.69 -5.79 9.90
CA GLU A 104 -19.15 -5.64 9.87
C GLU A 104 -19.74 -5.67 8.45
N VAL A 105 -19.08 -5.00 7.49
CA VAL A 105 -19.50 -5.01 6.07
C VAL A 105 -19.32 -6.41 5.45
N PHE A 106 -18.32 -7.17 5.88
CA PHE A 106 -18.11 -8.54 5.41
C PHE A 106 -19.13 -9.51 5.98
N GLU A 107 -19.45 -9.47 7.27
CA GLU A 107 -20.52 -10.30 7.86
C GLU A 107 -21.89 -10.02 7.21
N GLN A 108 -22.20 -8.76 6.91
CA GLN A 108 -23.42 -8.38 6.20
C GLN A 108 -23.51 -8.92 4.76
N ASN A 109 -22.37 -9.13 4.09
CA ASN A 109 -22.30 -9.58 2.69
C ASN A 109 -21.81 -11.04 2.55
N LYS A 110 -21.67 -11.77 3.65
CA LYS A 110 -20.98 -13.06 3.75
C LYS A 110 -21.54 -14.14 2.83
N GLY A 111 -22.87 -14.22 2.70
CA GLY A 111 -23.53 -15.14 1.76
C GLY A 111 -23.08 -14.92 0.32
N SER A 112 -23.23 -13.69 -0.17
CA SER A 112 -22.80 -13.29 -1.52
C SER A 112 -21.29 -13.47 -1.75
N ILE A 113 -20.46 -13.22 -0.73
CA ILE A 113 -19.00 -13.41 -0.79
C ILE A 113 -18.64 -14.88 -0.95
N LEU A 114 -19.31 -15.79 -0.23
CA LEU A 114 -19.05 -17.23 -0.32
C LEU A 114 -19.53 -17.81 -1.66
N GLU A 115 -20.68 -17.37 -2.17
CA GLU A 115 -21.22 -17.82 -3.47
C GLU A 115 -20.38 -17.34 -4.67
N LEU A 116 -19.98 -16.07 -4.67
CA LEU A 116 -19.26 -15.46 -5.79
C LEU A 116 -17.74 -15.58 -5.66
N ARG A 117 -17.23 -15.90 -4.46
CA ARG A 117 -15.79 -15.90 -4.12
C ARG A 117 -15.12 -14.61 -4.62
N TYR A 118 -14.03 -14.74 -5.37
CA TYR A 118 -13.28 -13.61 -5.93
C TYR A 118 -13.99 -12.86 -7.07
N ARG A 119 -15.18 -13.32 -7.51
CA ARG A 119 -16.04 -12.61 -8.47
C ARG A 119 -16.90 -11.53 -7.79
N THR A 120 -16.89 -11.46 -6.45
CA THR A 120 -17.58 -10.42 -5.67
C THR A 120 -17.06 -9.03 -6.05
N ASN A 121 -17.95 -8.05 -6.20
CA ASN A 121 -17.54 -6.69 -6.52
C ASN A 121 -16.90 -6.00 -5.31
N VAL A 122 -15.57 -6.01 -5.26
CA VAL A 122 -14.75 -5.29 -4.26
C VAL A 122 -15.12 -3.81 -4.20
N GLY A 123 -15.54 -3.20 -5.31
CA GLY A 123 -15.99 -1.81 -5.37
C GLY A 123 -17.30 -1.54 -4.61
N ASP A 124 -18.20 -2.53 -4.52
CA ASP A 124 -19.43 -2.40 -3.73
C ASP A 124 -19.12 -2.53 -2.24
N LEU A 125 -18.27 -3.49 -1.83
CA LEU A 125 -17.80 -3.58 -0.44
C LEU A 125 -17.11 -2.27 0.00
N PHE A 126 -16.25 -1.73 -0.86
CA PHE A 126 -15.58 -0.46 -0.65
C PHE A 126 -16.57 0.72 -0.49
N ARG A 127 -17.64 0.76 -1.31
CA ARG A 127 -18.72 1.76 -1.18
C ARG A 127 -19.44 1.66 0.17
N HIS A 128 -19.68 0.46 0.68
CA HIS A 128 -20.33 0.26 1.98
C HIS A 128 -19.46 0.76 3.15
N VAL A 129 -18.14 0.50 3.10
CA VAL A 129 -17.19 1.05 4.10
C VAL A 129 -17.15 2.58 4.01
N ARG A 130 -17.00 3.15 2.80
CA ARG A 130 -16.93 4.61 2.60
C ARG A 130 -18.23 5.35 2.98
N LYS A 131 -19.39 4.68 2.96
CA LYS A 131 -20.65 5.25 3.45
C LYS A 131 -20.66 5.45 4.97
N ARG A 132 -19.89 4.64 5.72
CA ARG A 132 -19.79 4.71 7.18
C ARG A 132 -18.59 5.56 7.63
N LEU A 133 -17.46 5.39 6.95
CA LEU A 133 -16.21 6.13 7.18
C LEU A 133 -15.83 6.90 5.91
N PRO A 134 -16.37 8.11 5.69
CA PRO A 134 -16.09 8.90 4.49
C PRO A 134 -14.64 9.41 4.41
N TRP A 135 -14.00 9.58 5.58
CA TRP A 135 -12.66 10.17 5.76
C TRP A 135 -11.51 9.15 5.88
N ALA A 136 -11.79 7.84 5.86
CA ALA A 136 -10.77 6.80 5.97
C ALA A 136 -9.85 6.74 4.72
N ASP A 137 -8.55 6.45 4.92
CA ASP A 137 -7.60 6.33 3.79
C ASP A 137 -8.04 5.19 2.84
N PRO A 138 -8.33 5.48 1.56
CA PRO A 138 -8.77 4.48 0.60
C PRO A 138 -7.75 3.36 0.34
N LYS A 139 -6.45 3.60 0.54
CA LYS A 139 -5.39 2.58 0.41
C LYS A 139 -5.45 1.59 1.57
N ILE A 140 -5.61 2.08 2.80
CA ILE A 140 -5.71 1.25 4.01
C ILE A 140 -6.98 0.39 3.95
N VAL A 141 -8.13 1.01 3.66
CA VAL A 141 -9.41 0.31 3.47
C VAL A 141 -9.28 -0.81 2.43
N LYS A 142 -8.66 -0.52 1.27
CA LYS A 142 -8.46 -1.54 0.23
C LYS A 142 -7.54 -2.67 0.69
N LYS A 143 -6.41 -2.37 1.34
CA LYS A 143 -5.45 -3.37 1.86
C LYS A 143 -6.14 -4.33 2.84
N LEU A 144 -6.99 -3.81 3.73
CA LEU A 144 -7.76 -4.60 4.69
C LEU A 144 -8.83 -5.46 4.00
N ILE A 145 -9.59 -4.91 3.04
CA ILE A 145 -10.59 -5.67 2.26
C ILE A 145 -9.91 -6.82 1.46
N ASP A 146 -8.79 -6.55 0.79
CA ASP A 146 -8.03 -7.55 0.04
C ASP A 146 -7.46 -8.65 0.98
N ALA A 147 -7.01 -8.28 2.19
CA ALA A 147 -6.56 -9.22 3.21
C ALA A 147 -7.70 -10.11 3.74
N LYS A 148 -8.85 -9.54 4.13
CA LYS A 148 -10.03 -10.27 4.63
C LYS A 148 -10.64 -11.19 3.55
N LEU A 149 -10.63 -10.78 2.28
CA LEU A 149 -11.01 -11.68 1.17
C LEU A 149 -10.06 -12.87 1.04
N CYS A 150 -8.76 -12.66 1.21
CA CYS A 150 -7.76 -13.73 1.18
C CYS A 150 -7.93 -14.71 2.36
N GLU A 151 -8.20 -14.17 3.56
CA GLU A 151 -8.47 -14.94 4.78
C GLU A 151 -9.72 -15.83 4.63
N LEU A 152 -10.83 -15.27 4.12
CA LEU A 152 -12.11 -15.99 4.00
C LEU A 152 -12.20 -16.95 2.81
N LEU A 153 -11.55 -16.65 1.68
CA LEU A 153 -11.70 -17.42 0.44
C LEU A 153 -10.52 -18.35 0.13
N GLY A 154 -9.40 -18.18 0.84
CA GLY A 154 -8.15 -18.89 0.58
C GLY A 154 -7.50 -18.47 -0.75
N GLY A 155 -6.51 -19.24 -1.21
CA GLY A 155 -5.82 -18.93 -2.47
C GLY A 155 -6.74 -18.87 -3.69
N ARG A 156 -6.49 -17.92 -4.60
CA ARG A 156 -7.20 -17.81 -5.89
C ARG A 156 -7.00 -19.09 -6.72
N THR A 157 -8.10 -19.73 -7.10
CA THR A 157 -8.14 -20.94 -7.92
C THR A 157 -8.42 -20.63 -9.39
N ALA A 158 -8.19 -21.58 -10.30
CA ALA A 158 -8.48 -21.38 -11.72
C ALA A 158 -9.98 -21.10 -11.97
N ALA A 159 -10.88 -21.70 -11.19
CA ALA A 159 -12.34 -21.48 -11.26
C ALA A 159 -12.75 -20.03 -10.95
N ASP A 160 -11.97 -19.31 -10.12
CA ASP A 160 -12.22 -17.91 -9.80
C ASP A 160 -11.99 -16.97 -11.01
N ASN A 161 -11.14 -17.38 -11.96
CA ASN A 161 -10.86 -16.64 -13.20
C ASN A 161 -11.88 -16.91 -14.32
N GLU A 162 -12.71 -17.95 -14.19
CA GLU A 162 -13.80 -18.19 -15.14
C GLU A 162 -14.85 -17.09 -14.99
N LYS A 163 -15.20 -16.46 -16.11
CA LYS A 163 -16.29 -15.49 -16.13
C LYS A 163 -17.62 -16.22 -16.02
N PRO A 164 -18.57 -15.74 -15.19
CA PRO A 164 -19.95 -16.18 -15.31
C PRO A 164 -20.47 -15.84 -16.72
N SER A 165 -21.22 -16.77 -17.31
CA SER A 165 -21.88 -16.61 -18.61
C SER A 165 -22.98 -15.54 -18.54
N LYS A 166 -22.61 -14.27 -18.77
CA LYS A 166 -23.58 -13.20 -19.03
C LYS A 166 -23.90 -13.10 -20.51
N GLN A 167 -25.17 -12.87 -20.81
CA GLN A 167 -25.66 -12.60 -22.17
C GLN A 167 -24.87 -11.44 -22.80
N LYS A 168 -24.66 -11.53 -24.12
CA LYS A 168 -23.77 -10.67 -24.91
C LYS A 168 -23.95 -9.16 -24.69
N LYS A 169 -22.83 -8.43 -24.60
CA LYS A 169 -22.41 -7.46 -25.62
C LYS A 169 -20.89 -7.19 -25.57
N GLU A 170 -20.34 -6.69 -26.68
CA GLU A 170 -18.94 -6.91 -27.08
C GLU A 170 -17.83 -6.07 -26.41
N LYS A 171 -16.58 -6.54 -26.60
CA LYS A 171 -15.32 -5.77 -26.51
C LYS A 171 -14.86 -5.36 -27.93
N PRO A 172 -13.99 -4.35 -28.06
CA PRO A 172 -12.56 -4.63 -28.34
C PRO A 172 -11.63 -3.88 -27.36
N ALA A 173 -10.65 -4.55 -26.72
CA ALA A 173 -9.21 -4.53 -27.06
C ALA A 173 -8.48 -3.28 -26.50
N LYS A 174 -7.19 -3.26 -26.11
CA LYS A 174 -6.06 -4.22 -26.19
C LYS A 174 -5.20 -4.10 -24.89
N VAL A 175 -4.22 -4.99 -24.67
CA VAL A 175 -3.33 -5.02 -23.48
C VAL A 175 -1.90 -4.67 -23.88
N GLU A 176 -1.18 -3.91 -23.03
CA GLU A 176 0.29 -3.78 -22.84
C GLU A 176 0.52 -2.59 -21.86
N ASP A 177 1.51 -2.51 -20.96
CA ASP A 177 2.48 -3.50 -20.43
C ASP A 177 2.93 -3.08 -18.99
N LYS A 178 3.85 -3.83 -18.38
CA LYS A 178 4.30 -3.75 -16.96
C LYS A 178 5.22 -2.57 -16.62
N LYS A 179 5.10 -2.07 -15.38
CA LYS A 179 6.14 -2.09 -14.29
C LYS A 179 5.94 -0.94 -13.29
N VAL A 180 6.03 -1.25 -11.99
CA VAL A 180 6.68 -0.39 -10.97
C VAL A 180 7.38 -1.32 -9.97
N ALA A 181 8.60 -0.96 -9.58
CA ALA A 181 9.28 -1.40 -8.36
C ALA A 181 9.66 -0.14 -7.57
N ASP A 182 9.76 -0.27 -6.24
CA ASP A 182 10.10 0.78 -5.25
C ASP A 182 9.14 2.01 -5.20
N ASP A 183 9.06 2.79 -4.11
CA ASP A 183 9.93 2.90 -2.93
C ASP A 183 9.15 3.28 -1.64
N ASN A 184 9.86 3.32 -0.50
CA ASN A 184 9.57 3.95 0.81
C ASN A 184 9.40 5.50 0.72
N PRO A 185 9.26 6.34 1.79
CA PRO A 185 9.48 6.19 3.27
C PRO A 185 8.23 6.63 4.13
N VAL A 186 8.21 6.96 5.43
CA VAL A 186 9.19 7.43 6.47
C VAL A 186 8.80 6.90 7.88
N GLN A 187 9.70 7.00 8.87
CA GLN A 187 9.50 6.68 10.30
C GLN A 187 8.94 7.84 11.15
N PRO A 188 8.41 7.54 12.36
CA PRO A 188 9.06 8.06 13.59
C PRO A 188 8.97 7.09 14.80
N PRO A 189 9.62 7.38 15.96
CA PRO A 189 10.99 7.90 16.15
C PRO A 189 12.00 6.73 16.19
N GLU A 190 13.30 7.00 16.35
CA GLU A 190 14.36 5.98 16.37
C GLU A 190 14.19 4.92 17.48
N LYS A 191 13.52 3.82 17.13
CA LYS A 191 13.78 2.50 17.70
C LYS A 191 14.53 1.71 16.65
N LEU A 192 15.77 1.31 16.96
CA LEU A 192 16.59 0.46 16.10
C LEU A 192 15.73 -0.73 15.63
N ASN A 193 15.52 -0.88 14.31
CA ASN A 193 14.75 -2.00 13.80
C ASN A 193 15.55 -3.30 14.05
N PRO A 194 15.12 -4.17 14.98
CA PRO A 194 15.94 -5.29 15.43
C PRO A 194 16.07 -6.38 14.36
N PHE A 195 15.26 -6.30 13.29
CA PHE A 195 15.25 -7.28 12.20
C PHE A 195 16.28 -6.98 11.10
N LEU A 196 16.93 -5.80 11.11
CA LEU A 196 17.99 -5.44 10.15
C LEU A 196 19.28 -6.27 10.29
N ILE A 197 19.42 -7.02 11.39
CA ILE A 197 20.55 -7.95 11.62
C ILE A 197 20.39 -9.23 10.77
N PHE A 198 19.18 -9.54 10.31
CA PHE A 198 18.92 -10.71 9.48
C PHE A 198 19.18 -10.43 7.99
N PRO A 199 19.68 -11.40 7.22
CA PRO A 199 19.95 -11.23 5.80
C PRO A 199 18.67 -10.94 5.01
N ASN A 200 18.80 -10.13 3.95
CA ASN A 200 17.66 -9.77 3.11
C ASN A 200 17.15 -11.00 2.31
N PRO A 201 15.87 -11.01 1.86
CA PRO A 201 15.31 -12.13 1.11
C PRO A 201 16.03 -12.41 -0.23
N GLU A 202 16.70 -11.40 -0.77
CA GLU A 202 17.56 -11.48 -1.95
C GLU A 202 18.91 -12.15 -1.68
N GLU A 203 19.28 -12.35 -0.41
CA GLU A 203 20.51 -13.02 -0.01
C GLU A 203 20.33 -14.51 0.26
N ASN A 204 19.09 -15.04 0.18
CA ASN A 204 18.76 -16.48 0.34
C ASN A 204 19.49 -17.43 -0.64
N PHE A 205 20.27 -16.91 -1.59
CA PHE A 205 21.15 -17.68 -2.48
C PHE A 205 22.57 -17.85 -1.94
N LYS A 206 22.93 -17.12 -0.87
CA LYS A 206 24.22 -17.19 -0.19
C LYS A 206 24.19 -18.27 0.91
N VAL A 207 25.33 -18.86 1.21
CA VAL A 207 25.49 -19.77 2.35
C VAL A 207 25.75 -18.91 3.60
N HIS A 208 24.80 -18.88 4.52
CA HIS A 208 24.91 -18.09 5.76
C HIS A 208 25.62 -18.82 6.91
N THR A 209 25.91 -20.12 6.76
CA THR A 209 26.55 -20.96 7.78
C THR A 209 27.82 -21.60 7.22
N GLU A 210 28.95 -20.99 7.52
CA GLU A 210 30.27 -21.61 7.45
C GLU A 210 30.57 -22.29 8.79
N ILE A 211 30.62 -23.62 8.81
CA ILE A 211 30.95 -24.35 10.06
C ILE A 211 32.45 -24.59 10.10
N PHE A 212 33.10 -23.86 11.01
CA PHE A 212 34.51 -24.03 11.34
C PHE A 212 34.66 -25.21 12.31
N PHE A 213 35.25 -26.30 11.83
CA PHE A 213 35.69 -27.41 12.67
C PHE A 213 37.14 -27.19 13.07
N SER A 214 37.50 -27.53 14.32
CA SER A 214 38.89 -27.43 14.81
C SER A 214 39.89 -28.27 14.01
N ASP A 215 39.42 -29.35 13.38
CA ASP A 215 40.26 -30.42 12.84
C ASP A 215 40.15 -30.58 11.31
N ARG A 216 39.28 -29.82 10.63
CA ARG A 216 38.90 -30.04 9.21
C ARG A 216 38.51 -28.74 8.49
N PRO A 217 38.62 -28.69 7.14
CA PRO A 217 38.23 -27.51 6.36
C PRO A 217 36.74 -27.16 6.52
N VAL A 218 36.44 -25.88 6.30
CA VAL A 218 35.10 -25.27 6.47
C VAL A 218 34.03 -26.07 5.74
N LEU A 219 33.01 -26.53 6.47
CA LEU A 219 31.85 -27.17 5.86
C LEU A 219 30.87 -26.08 5.42
N GLN A 220 30.92 -25.75 4.13
CA GLN A 220 29.88 -24.97 3.46
C GLN A 220 28.74 -25.91 3.01
N CYS A 221 27.65 -25.94 3.77
CA CYS A 221 26.44 -26.68 3.39
C CYS A 221 25.67 -25.95 2.27
N CYS A 222 26.19 -26.03 1.05
CA CYS A 222 25.55 -25.47 -0.15
C CYS A 222 24.36 -26.34 -0.59
N ASN A 223 23.16 -25.75 -0.68
CA ASN A 223 22.09 -26.34 -1.48
C ASN A 223 22.50 -26.32 -2.97
N THR A 224 22.20 -27.39 -3.72
CA THR A 224 22.43 -27.38 -5.16
C THR A 224 21.49 -26.37 -5.84
N LYS A 225 21.92 -25.81 -6.97
CA LYS A 225 21.13 -24.80 -7.73
C LYS A 225 19.73 -25.31 -8.06
N GLU A 226 19.59 -26.58 -8.39
CA GLU A 226 18.32 -27.24 -8.72
C GLU A 226 17.35 -27.28 -7.52
N VAL A 227 17.86 -27.62 -6.33
CA VAL A 227 17.07 -27.64 -5.09
C VAL A 227 16.65 -26.22 -4.71
N LEU A 228 17.54 -25.25 -4.88
CA LEU A 228 17.26 -23.84 -4.62
C LEU A 228 16.19 -23.30 -5.58
N ASP A 229 16.29 -23.56 -6.89
CA ASP A 229 15.26 -23.18 -7.87
C ASP A 229 13.89 -23.81 -7.56
N LYS A 230 13.87 -25.08 -7.15
CA LYS A 230 12.64 -25.76 -6.71
C LYS A 230 12.06 -25.14 -5.44
N HIS A 231 12.92 -24.75 -4.49
CA HIS A 231 12.52 -24.02 -3.29
C HIS A 231 11.91 -22.66 -3.66
N LEU A 232 12.63 -21.82 -4.41
CA LEU A 232 12.22 -20.45 -4.76
C LEU A 232 10.92 -20.41 -5.57
N LYS A 233 10.70 -21.38 -6.46
CA LYS A 233 9.42 -21.56 -7.17
C LYS A 233 8.27 -21.87 -6.21
N ARG A 234 8.50 -22.68 -5.17
CA ARG A 234 7.47 -23.04 -4.17
C ARG A 234 7.21 -21.92 -3.16
N THR A 235 8.25 -21.24 -2.69
CA THR A 235 8.13 -20.14 -1.70
C THR A 235 7.79 -18.80 -2.33
N SER A 236 7.85 -18.68 -3.67
CA SER A 236 7.68 -17.41 -4.38
C SER A 236 8.64 -16.31 -3.89
N ARG A 237 9.86 -16.72 -3.50
CA ARG A 237 10.93 -15.88 -2.92
C ARG A 237 10.57 -15.15 -1.61
N LYS A 238 9.49 -15.54 -0.93
CA LYS A 238 9.13 -15.00 0.39
C LYS A 238 9.89 -15.69 1.51
N VAL A 239 10.12 -14.97 2.61
CA VAL A 239 10.65 -15.54 3.86
C VAL A 239 9.59 -16.44 4.50
N TYR A 240 10.01 -17.62 4.97
CA TYR A 240 9.18 -18.50 5.79
C TYR A 240 9.92 -18.87 7.07
N THR A 241 9.35 -18.50 8.20
CA THR A 241 9.84 -18.88 9.53
C THR A 241 8.88 -19.91 10.15
N HIS A 242 9.24 -20.47 11.30
CA HIS A 242 8.29 -21.21 12.13
C HIS A 242 8.52 -20.94 13.62
N SER A 243 7.49 -21.20 14.41
CA SER A 243 7.53 -21.25 15.87
C SER A 243 7.06 -22.65 16.29
N PRO A 244 7.93 -23.48 16.88
CA PRO A 244 7.58 -24.85 17.27
C PRO A 244 7.48 -25.03 18.80
N PRO A 245 6.45 -24.48 19.47
CA PRO A 245 6.20 -24.78 20.87
C PRO A 245 5.70 -26.23 21.03
N GLU A 246 6.04 -26.88 22.14
CA GLU A 246 5.45 -28.18 22.46
C GLU A 246 3.94 -28.01 22.71
N PRO A 247 3.05 -28.86 22.15
CA PRO A 247 1.60 -28.65 22.19
C PRO A 247 0.99 -28.72 23.59
N ASN A 248 1.68 -29.34 24.55
CA ASN A 248 1.29 -29.43 25.95
C ASN A 248 2.20 -28.59 26.87
N GLY A 249 3.10 -27.78 26.30
CA GLY A 249 4.06 -26.95 27.04
C GLY A 249 3.45 -25.61 27.43
N TYR A 250 3.80 -25.10 28.63
CA TYR A 250 3.41 -23.77 29.06
C TYR A 250 4.41 -22.73 28.55
N LEU A 251 3.90 -21.68 27.91
CA LEU A 251 4.72 -20.57 27.42
C LEU A 251 5.23 -19.71 28.58
N HIS A 252 6.52 -19.42 28.60
CA HIS A 252 7.19 -18.48 29.51
C HIS A 252 7.88 -17.35 28.73
N ILE A 253 8.53 -16.42 29.41
CA ILE A 253 9.05 -15.17 28.81
C ILE A 253 10.01 -15.40 27.62
N ASP A 254 10.80 -16.47 27.61
CA ASP A 254 11.71 -16.78 26.49
C ASP A 254 10.96 -17.19 25.21
N HIS A 255 9.75 -17.77 25.35
CA HIS A 255 8.87 -18.02 24.22
C HIS A 255 8.41 -16.71 23.58
N ALA A 256 8.22 -15.63 24.36
CA ALA A 256 7.91 -14.32 23.80
C ALA A 256 9.05 -13.79 22.90
N LYS A 257 10.32 -14.04 23.27
CA LYS A 257 11.48 -13.72 22.42
C LYS A 257 11.50 -14.58 21.15
N ALA A 258 11.28 -15.89 21.26
CA ALA A 258 11.23 -16.79 20.11
C ALA A 258 10.11 -16.43 19.13
N MET A 259 8.91 -16.13 19.65
CA MET A 259 7.77 -15.68 18.85
C MET A 259 8.01 -14.30 18.23
N PHE A 260 8.56 -13.35 18.98
CA PHE A 260 8.92 -12.02 18.46
C PHE A 260 9.88 -12.13 17.28
N VAL A 261 10.91 -12.99 17.35
CA VAL A 261 11.83 -13.24 16.24
C VAL A 261 11.11 -13.91 15.06
N SER A 262 10.47 -15.07 15.27
CA SER A 262 9.88 -15.84 14.16
C SER A 262 8.74 -15.10 13.45
N PHE A 263 7.76 -14.58 14.20
CA PHE A 263 6.62 -13.86 13.62
C PHE A 263 6.99 -12.45 13.17
N GLY A 264 7.83 -11.73 13.93
CA GLY A 264 8.27 -10.38 13.60
C GLY A 264 9.10 -10.31 12.33
N LEU A 265 10.08 -11.21 12.17
CA LEU A 265 10.90 -11.28 10.96
C LEU A 265 10.07 -11.62 9.71
N ALA A 266 9.11 -12.56 9.84
CA ALA A 266 8.20 -12.87 8.75
C ALA A 266 7.31 -11.68 8.37
N ARG A 267 6.78 -10.95 9.35
CA ARG A 267 5.97 -9.75 9.13
C ARG A 267 6.76 -8.64 8.41
N GLU A 268 7.97 -8.38 8.89
CA GLU A 268 8.85 -7.34 8.36
C GLU A 268 9.25 -7.62 6.90
N GLN A 269 9.60 -8.87 6.60
CA GLN A 269 10.07 -9.30 5.28
C GLN A 269 8.95 -9.74 4.31
N GLY A 270 7.69 -9.38 4.59
CA GLY A 270 6.53 -9.71 3.72
C GLY A 270 6.27 -11.22 3.53
N GLY A 271 6.75 -12.03 4.47
CA GLY A 271 6.72 -13.49 4.51
C GLY A 271 5.58 -14.07 5.35
N CYS A 272 5.73 -15.34 5.73
CA CYS A 272 4.80 -16.06 6.61
C CYS A 272 5.53 -16.80 7.73
N CYS A 273 4.88 -16.97 8.88
CA CYS A 273 5.36 -17.82 9.97
C CYS A 273 4.40 -18.99 10.20
N TYR A 274 4.91 -20.21 10.29
CA TYR A 274 4.12 -21.38 10.68
C TYR A 274 4.20 -21.59 12.20
N LEU A 275 3.05 -21.66 12.88
CA LEU A 275 2.96 -22.31 14.19
C LEU A 275 2.89 -23.82 13.93
N ARG A 276 3.83 -24.62 14.46
CA ARG A 276 4.00 -26.03 14.06
C ARG A 276 4.34 -26.96 15.23
#